data_AF-A0A126SYJ2-F1
#
_entry.id   AF-A0A126SYJ2-F1
#
_cell.length_a   1.000
_cell.length_b   1.000
_cell.length_c   1.000
_cell.angle_alpha   90.00
_cell.angle_beta   90.00
_cell.angle_gamma   90.00
#
_symmetry.space_group_name_H-M   'P 1'
#
loop_
_entity.id
_entity.type
_entity.pdbx_description
1 polymer ?
#
loop_
_entity_poly.entity_id
_entity_poly.type
_entity_poly.pdbx_seq_one_letter_code
_entity_poly.pdbx_strand_id
1 'polypeptide(L)'
;MGRPYSTDLRTRVVTAIKNGMSTGEAAKRFAVSKAAAGEWARRERRTGSVEPARQGKPRRLKLDAHADFILGLIAKQPDVTLDEMVERLAEERSVKVVRSAVWTFLDRRDQTHKKRPRTPANSNAPM
;
A
#
# COMPACT_ATOMS: atom_id res chain seq x y z
N MET A 1 16.63 -6.69 -0.82
CA MET A 1 16.76 -5.26 -0.50
C MET A 1 17.15 -5.16 0.97
N GLY A 2 18.17 -4.36 1.31
CA GLY A 2 18.63 -4.25 2.71
C GLY A 2 17.64 -3.48 3.59
N ARG A 3 17.56 -3.86 4.87
CA ARG A 3 16.76 -3.14 5.87
C ARG A 3 17.38 -1.76 6.11
N PRO A 4 16.60 -0.68 6.15
CA PRO A 4 17.13 0.64 6.47
C PRO A 4 17.63 0.67 7.92
N TYR A 5 18.60 1.52 8.18
CA TYR A 5 19.00 1.87 9.55
C TYR A 5 17.82 2.46 10.33
N SER A 6 17.84 2.30 11.66
CA SER A 6 16.79 2.82 12.54
C SER A 6 16.64 4.33 12.42
N THR A 7 15.41 4.83 12.54
CA THR A 7 15.13 6.27 12.54
C THR A 7 15.90 6.99 13.64
N ASP A 8 16.03 6.38 14.83
CA ASP A 8 16.82 6.94 15.93
C ASP A 8 18.27 7.24 15.51
N LEU A 9 18.96 6.27 14.91
CA LEU A 9 20.34 6.46 14.46
C LEU A 9 20.46 7.59 13.45
N ARG A 10 19.51 7.65 12.51
CA ARG A 10 19.48 8.69 11.47
C ARG A 10 19.23 10.06 12.06
N THR A 11 18.33 10.16 13.04
CA THR A 11 18.03 11.37 13.80
C THR A 11 19.29 11.87 14.50
N ARG A 12 19.97 11.00 15.25
CA ARG A 12 21.18 11.38 16.01
C ARG A 12 22.31 11.87 15.12
N VAL A 13 22.54 11.21 13.97
CA VAL A 13 23.53 11.66 12.97
C VAL A 13 23.17 13.03 12.41
N VAL A 14 21.91 13.23 12.01
CA VAL A 14 21.45 14.49 11.43
C VAL A 14 21.49 15.63 12.46
N THR A 15 21.11 15.38 13.71
CA THR A 15 21.21 16.36 14.80
C THR A 15 22.66 16.76 15.06
N ALA A 16 23.60 15.80 15.08
CA ALA A 16 25.02 16.13 15.23
C ALA A 16 25.53 17.03 14.09
N ILE A 17 25.11 16.77 12.85
CA ILE A 17 25.47 17.59 11.69
C ILE A 17 24.84 18.99 11.80
N LYS A 18 23.57 19.09 12.23
CA LYS A 18 22.90 20.38 12.47
C LYS A 18 23.58 21.19 13.57
N ASN A 19 24.16 20.53 14.57
CA ASN A 19 24.92 21.16 15.66
C ASN A 19 26.38 21.52 15.28
N GLY A 20 26.72 21.52 13.99
CA GLY A 20 28.01 22.01 13.48
C GLY A 20 29.05 20.93 13.16
N MET A 21 28.74 19.64 13.35
CA MET A 21 29.65 18.55 12.98
C MET A 21 29.69 18.37 11.46
N SER A 22 30.87 18.14 10.88
CA SER A 22 30.95 17.78 9.47
C SER A 22 30.32 16.41 9.21
N THR A 23 29.90 16.14 7.97
CA THR A 23 29.35 14.83 7.60
C THR A 23 30.35 13.69 7.83
N GLY A 24 31.65 13.95 7.65
CA GLY A 24 32.70 12.96 7.86
C GLY A 24 32.91 12.63 9.35
N GLU A 25 32.91 13.63 10.22
CA GLU A 25 33.01 13.44 11.67
C GLU A 25 31.81 12.70 12.23
N ALA A 26 30.59 13.06 11.80
CA ALA A 26 29.38 12.36 12.21
C ALA A 26 29.41 10.90 11.75
N ALA A 27 29.83 10.63 10.52
CA ALA A 27 29.96 9.26 10.03
C ALA A 27 30.91 8.41 10.89
N LYS A 28 32.09 8.96 11.25
CA LYS A 28 33.04 8.29 12.15
C LYS A 28 32.45 8.07 13.55
N ARG A 29 31.84 9.10 14.14
CA ARG A 29 31.26 9.06 15.50
C ARG A 29 30.16 8.01 15.65
N PHE A 30 29.33 7.84 14.62
CA PHE A 30 28.18 6.94 14.65
C PHE A 30 28.44 5.61 13.92
N ALA A 31 29.68 5.33 13.51
CA ALA A 31 30.08 4.12 12.79
C ALA A 31 29.22 3.82 11.55
N VAL A 32 28.90 4.87 10.78
CA VAL A 32 28.15 4.77 9.51
C VAL A 32 29.00 5.25 8.35
N SER A 33 28.63 4.89 7.12
CA SER A 33 29.34 5.41 5.94
C SER A 33 29.09 6.91 5.76
N LYS A 34 30.11 7.64 5.27
CA LYS A 34 30.00 9.07 4.95
C LYS A 34 28.88 9.35 3.94
N ALA A 35 28.67 8.44 2.99
CA ALA A 35 27.58 8.51 2.03
C ALA A 35 26.20 8.45 2.70
N ALA A 36 26.01 7.53 3.65
CA ALA A 36 24.75 7.40 4.38
C ALA A 36 24.46 8.64 5.24
N ALA A 37 25.44 9.10 6.02
CA ALA A 37 25.29 10.32 6.82
C ALA A 37 24.93 11.55 5.96
N GLY A 38 25.61 11.70 4.81
CA GLY A 38 25.32 12.78 3.87
C GLY A 38 23.94 12.68 3.24
N GLU A 39 23.50 11.48 2.89
CA GLU A 39 22.15 11.25 2.34
C GLU A 39 21.05 11.59 3.36
N TRP A 40 21.23 11.23 4.62
CA TRP A 40 20.25 11.54 5.67
C TRP A 40 20.15 13.04 5.92
N ALA A 41 21.27 13.75 5.94
CA ALA A 41 21.29 15.21 6.07
C ALA A 41 20.66 15.92 4.86
N ARG A 42 20.91 15.43 3.62
CA ARG A 42 20.25 15.95 2.41
C ARG A 42 18.75 15.71 2.43
N ARG A 43 18.33 14.51 2.83
CA ARG A 43 16.90 14.16 2.94
C ARG A 43 16.18 15.06 3.92
N GLU A 44 16.76 15.24 5.11
CA GLU A 44 16.21 16.14 6.12
C GLU A 44 16.04 17.56 5.56
N ARG A 45 17.03 18.10 4.85
CA ARG A 45 16.92 19.44 4.22
C ARG A 45 15.84 19.50 3.14
N ARG A 46 15.63 18.43 2.38
CA ARG A 46 14.68 18.38 1.26
C ARG A 46 13.25 18.12 1.70
N THR A 47 13.04 17.29 2.72
CA THR A 47 11.70 16.79 3.10
C THR A 47 11.34 17.05 4.56
N GLY A 48 12.24 17.58 5.38
CA GLY A 48 12.04 17.76 6.83
C GLY A 48 11.92 16.45 7.61
N SER A 49 12.38 15.34 7.06
CA SER A 49 12.26 14.03 7.70
C SER A 49 13.46 13.12 7.44
N VAL A 50 13.91 12.45 8.50
CA VAL A 50 14.95 11.41 8.49
C VAL A 50 14.39 9.99 8.32
N GLU A 51 13.08 9.83 8.24
CA GLU A 51 12.42 8.53 8.05
C GLU A 51 12.89 7.89 6.73
N PRO A 52 13.09 6.56 6.64
CA PRO A 52 13.40 5.92 5.38
C PRO A 52 12.27 6.09 4.38
N ALA A 53 12.62 6.08 3.08
CA ALA A 53 11.59 6.00 2.07
C ALA A 53 10.90 4.66 2.21
N ARG A 54 9.59 4.63 1.94
CA ARG A 54 8.86 3.39 1.91
C ARG A 54 9.56 2.43 0.94
N GLN A 55 10.01 1.30 1.46
CA GLN A 55 10.55 0.21 0.66
C GLN A 55 9.42 -0.65 0.11
N GLY A 56 9.66 -1.26 -1.06
CA GLY A 56 8.73 -2.18 -1.70
C GLY A 56 7.73 -1.52 -2.64
N LYS A 57 6.89 -2.36 -3.26
CA LYS A 57 5.93 -1.96 -4.29
C LYS A 57 4.91 -0.95 -3.72
N PRO A 58 4.52 0.08 -4.48
CA PRO A 58 3.41 0.94 -4.12
C PRO A 58 2.16 0.13 -3.76
N ARG A 59 1.38 0.61 -2.78
CA ARG A 59 0.14 -0.07 -2.35
C ARG A 59 -0.94 0.02 -3.42
N ARG A 60 -0.80 0.96 -4.36
CA ARG A 60 -1.79 1.24 -5.38
C ARG A 60 -1.86 0.11 -6.40
N LEU A 61 -3.05 -0.45 -6.57
CA LEU A 61 -3.37 -1.36 -7.66
C LEU A 61 -3.76 -0.55 -8.89
N LYS A 62 -3.52 -1.10 -10.09
CA LYS A 62 -3.96 -0.49 -11.36
C LYS A 62 -5.46 -0.20 -11.35
N LEU A 63 -6.24 -1.05 -10.69
CA LEU A 63 -7.69 -0.93 -10.58
C LEU A 63 -8.16 0.11 -9.57
N ASP A 64 -7.27 0.71 -8.76
CA ASP A 64 -7.68 1.72 -7.77
C ASP A 64 -8.30 2.96 -8.44
N ALA A 65 -7.87 3.31 -9.66
CA ALA A 65 -8.46 4.39 -10.45
C ALA A 65 -9.88 4.07 -10.98
N HIS A 66 -10.27 2.79 -10.96
CA HIS A 66 -11.57 2.29 -11.43
C HIS A 66 -12.39 1.72 -10.28
N ALA A 67 -12.07 2.07 -9.03
CA ALA A 67 -12.68 1.47 -7.87
C ALA A 67 -14.20 1.67 -7.82
N ASP A 68 -14.66 2.90 -8.08
CA ASP A 68 -16.08 3.24 -8.07
C ASP A 68 -16.87 2.47 -9.13
N PHE A 69 -16.24 2.22 -10.29
CA PHE A 69 -16.84 1.41 -11.34
C PHE A 69 -17.03 -0.05 -10.90
N ILE A 70 -15.97 -0.68 -10.37
CA ILE A 70 -16.01 -2.09 -9.94
C ILE A 70 -17.01 -2.27 -8.79
N LEU A 71 -17.00 -1.36 -7.80
CA LEU A 71 -17.94 -1.41 -6.68
C LEU A 71 -19.38 -1.14 -7.15
N GLY A 72 -19.56 -0.26 -8.14
CA GLY A 72 -20.85 -0.04 -8.79
C GLY A 72 -21.40 -1.26 -9.51
N LEU A 73 -20.55 -2.08 -10.13
CA LEU A 73 -20.96 -3.35 -10.74
C LEU A 73 -21.50 -4.32 -9.69
N ILE A 74 -20.80 -4.47 -8.57
CA ILE A 74 -21.23 -5.33 -7.45
C ILE A 74 -22.54 -4.83 -6.83
N ALA A 75 -22.69 -3.51 -6.68
CA ALA A 75 -23.91 -2.93 -6.14
C ALA A 75 -25.13 -3.16 -7.04
N LYS A 76 -24.95 -3.14 -8.36
CA LYS A 76 -26.00 -3.41 -9.35
C LYS A 76 -26.31 -4.90 -9.46
N GLN A 77 -25.28 -5.74 -9.43
CA GLN A 77 -25.37 -7.18 -9.61
C GLN A 77 -24.44 -7.88 -8.59
N PRO A 78 -24.97 -8.24 -7.39
CA PRO A 78 -24.14 -8.82 -6.32
C PRO A 78 -23.49 -10.17 -6.65
N ASP A 79 -24.02 -10.89 -7.64
CA ASP A 79 -23.56 -12.18 -8.14
C ASP A 79 -22.63 -12.07 -9.36
N VAL A 80 -22.24 -10.86 -9.75
CA VAL A 80 -21.29 -10.65 -10.85
C VAL A 80 -19.96 -11.34 -10.57
N THR A 81 -19.53 -12.14 -11.52
CA THR A 81 -18.32 -12.96 -11.43
C THR A 81 -17.06 -12.14 -11.71
N LEU A 82 -15.91 -12.66 -11.27
CA LEU A 82 -14.63 -12.00 -11.53
C LEU A 82 -14.31 -11.89 -13.03
N ASP A 83 -14.76 -12.85 -13.84
CA ASP A 83 -14.49 -12.88 -15.27
C ASP A 83 -15.39 -11.86 -16.02
N GLU A 84 -16.66 -11.75 -15.64
CA GLU A 84 -17.54 -10.68 -16.13
C GLU A 84 -17.03 -9.28 -15.74
N MET A 85 -16.45 -9.13 -14.55
CA MET A 85 -15.80 -7.86 -14.18
C MET A 85 -14.59 -7.55 -15.07
N VAL A 86 -13.81 -8.56 -15.48
CA VAL A 86 -12.66 -8.38 -16.39
C VAL A 86 -13.15 -7.92 -17.77
N GLU A 87 -14.19 -8.55 -18.30
CA GLU A 87 -14.80 -8.20 -19.59
C GLU A 87 -15.31 -6.76 -19.57
N ARG A 88 -16.13 -6.41 -18.57
CA ARG A 88 -16.65 -5.05 -18.41
C ARG A 88 -15.56 -3.99 -18.22
N LEU A 89 -14.48 -4.32 -17.53
CA LEU A 89 -13.32 -3.42 -17.41
C LEU A 89 -12.62 -3.21 -18.76
N ALA A 90 -12.54 -4.23 -19.59
CA ALA A 90 -11.97 -4.12 -20.93
C ALA A 90 -12.87 -3.31 -21.87
N GLU A 91 -14.18 -3.52 -21.82
CA GLU A 91 -15.16 -2.88 -22.70
C GLU A 91 -15.47 -1.43 -22.29
N GLU A 92 -15.84 -1.20 -21.02
CA GLU A 92 -16.37 0.09 -20.57
C GLU A 92 -15.27 1.07 -20.12
N ARG A 93 -14.06 0.56 -19.85
CA ARG A 93 -12.94 1.36 -19.32
C ARG A 93 -11.65 1.19 -20.11
N SER A 94 -11.61 0.35 -21.13
CA SER A 94 -10.39 0.03 -21.90
C SER A 94 -9.25 -0.51 -21.03
N VAL A 95 -9.57 -1.14 -19.90
CA VAL A 95 -8.60 -1.66 -18.94
C VAL A 95 -8.48 -3.16 -19.05
N LYS A 96 -7.42 -3.63 -19.72
CA LYS A 96 -7.07 -5.05 -19.72
C LYS A 96 -6.41 -5.44 -18.40
N VAL A 97 -7.01 -6.39 -17.70
CA VAL A 97 -6.53 -7.02 -16.46
C VAL A 97 -6.81 -8.51 -16.44
N VAL A 98 -6.06 -9.25 -15.64
CA VAL A 98 -6.31 -10.67 -15.37
C VAL A 98 -7.26 -10.82 -14.18
N ARG A 99 -8.00 -11.93 -14.14
CA ARG A 99 -8.93 -12.30 -13.06
C ARG A 99 -8.34 -12.12 -11.65
N SER A 100 -7.07 -12.51 -11.45
CA SER A 100 -6.39 -12.40 -10.15
C SER A 100 -6.15 -10.96 -9.71
N ALA A 101 -6.06 -10.00 -10.63
CA ALA A 101 -5.93 -8.59 -10.31
C ALA A 101 -7.25 -8.02 -9.75
N VAL A 102 -8.39 -8.46 -10.30
CA VAL A 102 -9.72 -8.13 -9.78
C VAL A 102 -9.91 -8.75 -8.39
N TRP A 103 -9.57 -10.03 -8.22
CA TRP A 103 -9.62 -10.67 -6.89
C TRP A 103 -8.76 -9.93 -5.86
N THR A 104 -7.50 -9.61 -6.19
CA THR A 104 -6.59 -8.86 -5.28
C THR A 104 -7.15 -7.48 -4.94
N PHE A 105 -7.85 -6.84 -5.87
CA PHE A 105 -8.50 -5.55 -5.66
C PHE A 105 -9.64 -5.63 -4.65
N LEU A 106 -10.47 -6.67 -4.74
CA LEU A 106 -11.60 -6.91 -3.85
C LEU A 106 -11.15 -7.36 -2.45
N ASP A 107 -10.20 -8.29 -2.39
CA ASP A 107 -9.62 -8.82 -1.15
C ASP A 107 -9.01 -7.69 -0.30
N ARG A 108 -8.26 -6.78 -0.91
CA ARG A 108 -7.69 -5.60 -0.22
C ARG A 108 -8.73 -4.58 0.29
N ARG A 109 -9.99 -4.71 -0.11
CA ARG A 109 -11.10 -3.82 0.26
C ARG A 109 -12.13 -4.54 1.12
N ASP A 110 -11.79 -5.73 1.64
CA ASP A 110 -12.65 -6.58 2.44
C ASP A 110 -14.00 -6.90 1.74
N GLN A 111 -14.02 -6.87 0.40
CA GLN A 111 -15.21 -7.20 -0.39
C GLN A 111 -15.35 -8.72 -0.45
N THR A 112 -16.32 -9.24 0.30
CA THR A 112 -16.59 -10.68 0.36
C THR A 112 -18.00 -10.98 -0.14
N HIS A 113 -18.13 -12.06 -0.92
CA HIS A 113 -19.45 -12.55 -1.29
C HIS A 113 -20.14 -13.14 -0.07
N LYS A 114 -21.32 -12.64 0.26
CA LYS A 114 -22.10 -13.11 1.40
C LYS A 114 -22.57 -14.55 1.16
N LYS A 115 -21.98 -15.50 1.87
CA LYS A 115 -22.42 -16.90 1.89
C LYS A 115 -23.60 -17.04 2.86
N ARG A 116 -24.82 -16.76 2.41
CA ARG A 116 -26.02 -17.24 3.12
C ARG A 116 -26.80 -18.17 2.20
N PRO A 117 -27.03 -19.44 2.57
CA PRO A 117 -28.10 -20.21 1.98
C PRO A 117 -29.41 -19.44 2.21
N ARG A 118 -30.25 -19.31 1.18
CA ARG A 118 -31.67 -19.05 1.41
C ARG A 118 -32.24 -20.32 2.04
N THR A 119 -32.13 -20.44 3.36
CA THR A 119 -32.91 -21.44 4.10
C THR A 119 -34.35 -20.94 4.20
N PRO A 120 -35.35 -21.75 3.81
CA PRO A 120 -36.74 -21.45 4.12
C PRO A 120 -36.91 -21.23 5.63
N ALA A 121 -37.87 -20.39 6.03
CA ALA A 121 -38.24 -20.29 7.43
C ALA A 121 -38.63 -21.67 7.96
N ASN A 122 -38.03 -22.09 9.08
CA ASN A 122 -38.34 -23.37 9.70
C ASN A 122 -39.80 -23.35 10.15
N SER A 123 -40.64 -24.22 9.57
CA SER A 123 -42.05 -24.32 9.91
C SER A 123 -42.29 -24.80 11.35
N ASN A 124 -41.25 -25.26 12.05
CA ASN A 124 -41.34 -25.87 13.38
C ASN A 124 -40.73 -25.00 14.50
N ALA A 125 -40.53 -23.70 14.30
CA ALA A 125 -40.15 -22.81 15.41
C ALA A 125 -41.39 -22.56 16.31
N PRO A 126 -41.37 -22.92 17.60
CA PRO A 126 -42.48 -22.59 18.51
C PRO A 126 -42.54 -21.08 18.73
N MET A 127 -43.77 -20.55 18.77
CA MET A 127 -44.09 -19.15 19.08
C MET A 127 -43.72 -18.79 20.52
#